data_AF-M9ZV96-F1
#
_entry.id   AF-M9ZV96-F1
#
_cell.length_a   1.000
_cell.length_b   1.000
_cell.length_c   1.000
_cell.angle_alpha   90.00
_cell.angle_beta   90.00
_cell.angle_gamma   90.00
#
_symmetry.space_group_name_H-M   'P 1'
#
loop_
_entity.id
_entity.type
_entity.pdbx_description
1 polymer ?
#
loop_
_entity_poly.entity_id
_entity_poly.type
_entity_poly.pdbx_seq_one_letter_code
_entity_poly.pdbx_strand_id
1 'polypeptide(L)'
;MTSSFFLVLVIATYCSHVFAIHFVPCPDADKLDCPCMEQMRRAMSGCRKNPGCNGRNCGPFQISPEFYMDASCPTVDSKCLRYDSCDGKSPEFKANFVKCTYNLDCSIQCVNLQQSKYPDLIKKCKGTTLCEKKLHALIHGPFNCQEPIDEIFYQRFNDTSRCPCGVYSNTLVQIQ
;
A
#
# COMPACT_ATOMS: atom_id res chain seq x y z
N MET A 1 54.23 -41.51 -2.38
CA MET A 1 53.16 -41.71 -1.38
C MET A 1 52.81 -40.33 -0.86
N THR A 2 51.98 -39.52 -1.56
CA THR A 2 50.51 -39.39 -1.37
C THR A 2 50.14 -39.50 0.11
N SER A 3 49.40 -38.62 0.77
CA SER A 3 48.51 -37.52 0.42
C SER A 3 47.82 -37.22 1.76
N SER A 4 47.79 -35.99 2.27
CA SER A 4 46.92 -35.59 3.41
C SER A 4 46.98 -34.08 3.61
N PHE A 5 46.49 -33.36 2.60
CA PHE A 5 46.02 -31.99 2.78
C PHE A 5 44.53 -31.98 2.45
N PHE A 6 43.77 -31.12 3.14
CA PHE A 6 42.34 -30.83 2.93
C PHE A 6 41.35 -31.74 3.65
N LEU A 7 41.35 -31.70 4.99
CA LEU A 7 40.17 -32.01 5.78
C LEU A 7 39.35 -30.71 5.99
N VAL A 8 38.29 -30.59 5.19
CA VAL A 8 36.97 -30.04 5.54
C VAL A 8 36.95 -28.64 6.17
N LEU A 9 36.91 -27.62 5.31
CA LEU A 9 36.50 -26.26 5.67
C LEU A 9 35.47 -25.76 4.63
N VAL A 10 34.37 -26.51 4.44
CA VAL A 10 33.28 -26.11 3.52
C VAL A 10 31.92 -26.56 4.05
N ILE A 11 31.52 -26.16 5.26
CA ILE A 11 30.09 -26.19 5.66
C ILE A 11 29.79 -24.99 6.56
N ALA A 12 29.80 -23.77 6.00
CA ALA A 12 29.33 -22.58 6.73
C ALA A 12 28.65 -21.52 5.85
N THR A 13 28.19 -21.88 4.64
CA THR A 13 27.58 -20.91 3.69
C THR A 13 26.18 -21.28 3.20
N TYR A 14 25.60 -22.41 3.63
CA TYR A 14 24.32 -22.90 3.10
C TYR A 14 23.06 -22.48 3.87
N CYS A 15 23.15 -21.56 4.84
CA CYS A 15 21.96 -21.11 5.60
C CYS A 15 21.46 -19.70 5.23
N SER A 16 22.10 -19.00 4.28
CA SER A 16 21.79 -17.58 4.03
C SER A 16 21.00 -17.30 2.75
N HIS A 17 20.52 -18.32 2.01
CA HIS A 17 19.89 -18.11 0.69
C HIS A 17 18.41 -18.47 0.58
N VAL A 18 17.77 -18.95 1.66
CA VAL A 18 16.36 -19.38 1.59
C VAL A 18 15.37 -18.20 1.70
N PHE A 19 15.79 -17.05 2.24
CA PHE A 19 14.88 -15.91 2.46
C PHE A 19 14.63 -15.02 1.23
N ALA A 20 15.33 -15.25 0.11
CA ALA A 20 15.22 -14.41 -1.09
C ALA A 20 14.19 -14.91 -2.13
N ILE A 21 13.56 -16.07 -1.92
CA ILE A 21 12.74 -16.72 -2.96
C ILE A 21 11.34 -16.09 -3.09
N HIS A 22 10.89 -15.29 -2.13
CA HIS A 22 9.51 -14.76 -2.07
C HIS A 22 9.33 -13.34 -2.59
N PHE A 23 10.41 -12.64 -2.92
CA PHE A 23 10.36 -11.23 -3.29
C PHE A 23 10.94 -10.98 -4.68
N VAL A 24 10.32 -10.07 -5.42
CA VAL A 24 10.79 -9.58 -6.72
C VAL A 24 10.88 -8.05 -6.68
N PRO A 25 11.66 -7.40 -7.57
CA PRO A 25 11.56 -5.97 -7.77
C PRO A 25 10.10 -5.58 -8.06
N CYS A 26 9.61 -4.51 -7.45
CA CYS A 26 8.30 -3.98 -7.83
C CYS A 26 8.36 -3.40 -9.25
N PRO A 27 7.24 -3.45 -10.00
CA PRO A 27 7.17 -2.75 -11.27
C PRO A 27 7.26 -1.24 -11.07
N ASP A 28 7.70 -0.52 -12.10
CA ASP A 28 7.78 0.93 -12.04
C ASP A 28 6.38 1.54 -11.88
N ALA A 29 6.24 2.44 -10.92
CA ALA A 29 5.03 3.23 -10.72
C ALA A 29 5.22 4.65 -11.26
N ASP A 30 4.12 5.32 -11.60
CA ASP A 30 4.16 6.74 -11.99
C ASP A 30 4.81 7.60 -10.90
N LYS A 31 5.48 8.69 -11.33
CA LYS A 31 6.08 9.67 -10.41
C LYS A 31 5.05 10.20 -9.42
N LEU A 32 5.50 10.33 -8.16
CA LEU A 32 4.71 10.79 -7.04
C LEU A 32 4.18 12.21 -7.26
N ASP A 33 2.86 12.37 -7.28
CA ASP A 33 2.18 13.66 -7.16
C ASP A 33 1.95 13.95 -5.67
N CYS A 34 2.95 14.56 -5.02
CA CYS A 34 2.96 14.78 -3.57
C CYS A 34 1.70 15.53 -3.06
N PRO A 35 1.25 16.63 -3.70
CA PRO A 35 0.01 17.30 -3.29
C PRO A 35 -1.23 16.40 -3.37
N CYS A 36 -1.38 15.63 -4.45
CA CYS A 36 -2.55 14.79 -4.64
C CYS A 36 -2.63 13.64 -3.63
N MET A 37 -1.49 12.96 -3.39
CA MET A 37 -1.43 11.85 -2.44
C MET A 37 -1.79 12.30 -1.02
N GLU A 38 -1.35 13.48 -0.59
CA GLU A 38 -1.70 14.02 0.72
C GLU A 38 -3.19 14.37 0.84
N GLN A 39 -3.81 14.91 -0.21
CA GLN A 39 -5.25 15.14 -0.25
C GLN A 39 -6.04 13.83 -0.11
N MET A 40 -5.68 12.81 -0.90
CA MET A 40 -6.31 11.49 -0.81
C MET A 40 -6.10 10.86 0.58
N ARG A 41 -4.87 10.91 1.11
CA ARG A 41 -4.54 10.40 2.44
C ARG A 41 -5.44 11.00 3.51
N ARG A 42 -5.62 12.33 3.50
CA ARG A 42 -6.46 13.05 4.47
C ARG A 42 -7.93 12.65 4.36
N ALA A 43 -8.45 12.54 3.14
CA ALA A 43 -9.79 12.08 2.88
C ALA A 43 -10.01 10.68 3.49
N MET A 44 -9.15 9.72 3.15
CA MET A 44 -9.28 8.32 3.56
C MET A 44 -9.07 8.11 5.07
N SER A 45 -8.07 8.76 5.64
CA SER A 45 -7.70 8.57 7.05
C SER A 45 -8.56 9.36 8.04
N GLY A 46 -9.45 10.23 7.56
CA GLY A 46 -10.11 11.23 8.40
C GLY A 46 -9.09 12.09 9.14
N CYS A 47 -8.05 12.53 8.43
CA CYS A 47 -6.93 13.33 8.94
C CYS A 47 -5.96 12.61 9.90
N ARG A 48 -6.20 11.34 10.26
CA ARG A 48 -5.29 10.58 11.15
C ARG A 48 -4.01 10.19 10.42
N LYS A 49 -2.87 10.16 11.11
CA LYS A 49 -1.60 9.70 10.48
C LYS A 49 -1.68 8.23 10.09
N ASN A 50 -2.24 7.40 10.96
CA ASN A 50 -2.53 6.00 10.70
C ASN A 50 -3.77 5.61 11.53
N PRO A 51 -4.96 5.50 10.92
CA PRO A 51 -6.19 5.16 11.63
C PRO A 51 -6.26 3.68 12.06
N GLY A 52 -5.26 2.86 11.72
CA GLY A 52 -5.31 1.42 11.89
C GLY A 52 -6.16 0.75 10.81
N CYS A 53 -6.81 -0.37 11.15
CA CYS A 53 -7.74 -1.05 10.26
C CYS A 53 -9.21 -0.76 10.64
N ASN A 54 -10.02 -0.43 9.65
CA ASN A 54 -11.48 -0.38 9.76
C ASN A 54 -12.06 -1.54 8.94
N GLY A 55 -12.51 -2.59 9.63
CA GLY A 55 -12.84 -3.86 8.99
C GLY A 55 -11.62 -4.47 8.30
N ARG A 56 -11.69 -4.66 6.97
CA ARG A 56 -10.59 -5.21 6.16
C ARG A 56 -9.64 -4.15 5.60
N ASN A 57 -9.98 -2.88 5.73
CA ASN A 57 -9.24 -1.78 5.11
C ASN A 57 -8.27 -1.18 6.11
N CYS A 58 -6.98 -1.07 5.75
CA CYS A 58 -5.93 -0.72 6.68
C CYS A 58 -5.14 0.52 6.27
N GLY A 59 -4.62 1.23 7.26
CA GLY A 59 -3.61 2.26 7.03
C GLY A 59 -4.15 3.63 6.62
N PRO A 60 -3.27 4.55 6.23
CA PRO A 60 -3.62 5.93 5.94
C PRO A 60 -4.47 6.10 4.68
N PHE A 61 -4.44 5.12 3.77
CA PHE A 61 -5.26 5.09 2.55
C PHE A 61 -6.42 4.09 2.63
N GLN A 62 -6.62 3.43 3.78
CA GLN A 62 -7.68 2.43 3.97
C GLN A 62 -7.66 1.36 2.86
N ILE A 63 -6.47 0.81 2.59
CA ILE A 63 -6.22 -0.16 1.53
C ILE A 63 -6.83 -1.50 1.92
N SER A 64 -7.63 -2.10 1.02
CA SER A 64 -8.18 -3.44 1.19
C SER A 64 -7.15 -4.52 0.77
N PRO A 65 -7.33 -5.78 1.19
CA PRO A 65 -6.48 -6.88 0.74
C PRO A 65 -6.51 -7.05 -0.79
N GLU A 66 -7.68 -6.89 -1.41
CA GLU A 66 -7.85 -6.99 -2.86
C GLU A 66 -7.09 -5.87 -3.59
N PHE A 67 -7.18 -4.64 -3.09
CA PHE A 67 -6.41 -3.52 -3.62
C PHE A 67 -4.90 -3.78 -3.51
N TYR A 68 -4.45 -4.34 -2.39
CA TYR A 68 -3.04 -4.68 -2.16
C TYR A 68 -2.54 -5.80 -3.08
N MET A 69 -3.36 -6.84 -3.32
CA MET A 69 -3.07 -7.88 -4.33
C MET A 69 -2.97 -7.27 -5.73
N ASP A 70 -3.93 -6.42 -6.10
CA ASP A 70 -3.92 -5.69 -7.37
C ASP A 70 -2.73 -4.74 -7.47
N ALA A 71 -2.17 -4.25 -6.37
CA ALA A 71 -0.93 -3.48 -6.36
C ALA A 71 0.34 -4.36 -6.48
N SER A 72 0.21 -5.67 -6.65
CA SER A 72 1.30 -6.66 -6.66
C SER A 72 2.00 -6.83 -5.29
N CYS A 73 1.28 -6.57 -4.20
CA CYS A 73 1.74 -6.74 -2.82
C CYS A 73 3.12 -6.12 -2.51
N PRO A 74 3.28 -4.78 -2.64
CA PRO A 74 4.52 -4.12 -2.28
C PRO A 74 4.86 -4.29 -0.79
N THR A 75 6.14 -4.26 -0.47
CA THR A 75 6.67 -4.38 0.89
C THR A 75 7.40 -3.10 1.27
N VAL A 76 7.67 -2.93 2.56
CA VAL A 76 8.36 -1.75 3.08
C VAL A 76 9.79 -1.57 2.55
N ASP A 77 10.36 -2.64 1.99
CA ASP A 77 11.70 -2.64 1.38
C ASP A 77 11.65 -2.31 -0.13
N SER A 78 10.54 -1.75 -0.60
CA SER A 78 10.28 -1.42 -2.02
C SER A 78 10.39 -2.62 -2.97
N LYS A 79 10.19 -3.83 -2.44
CA LYS A 79 10.05 -5.08 -3.21
C LYS A 79 8.60 -5.49 -3.23
N CYS A 80 8.25 -6.40 -4.12
CA CYS A 80 6.90 -6.95 -4.23
C CYS A 80 6.94 -8.44 -3.90
N LEU A 81 5.90 -8.95 -3.25
CA LEU A 81 5.75 -10.40 -3.11
C LEU A 81 5.63 -11.04 -4.49
N ARG A 82 6.20 -12.23 -4.64
CA ARG A 82 5.91 -13.05 -5.81
C ARG A 82 4.43 -13.36 -5.87
N TYR A 83 3.95 -13.57 -7.09
CA TYR A 83 2.53 -13.82 -7.36
C TYR A 83 1.92 -14.94 -6.50
N ASP A 84 2.65 -16.04 -6.30
CA ASP A 84 2.24 -17.16 -5.45
C ASP A 84 2.16 -16.82 -3.95
N SER A 85 2.95 -15.84 -3.52
CA SER A 85 3.00 -15.34 -2.15
C SER A 85 2.09 -14.11 -1.94
N CYS A 86 1.60 -13.51 -3.02
CA CYS A 86 0.65 -12.40 -3.07
C CYS A 86 -0.80 -12.91 -3.12
N ASP A 87 -1.10 -13.95 -2.34
CA ASP A 87 -2.45 -14.51 -2.14
C ASP A 87 -2.91 -14.21 -0.71
N GLY A 88 -4.13 -13.72 -0.53
CA GLY A 88 -4.75 -13.45 0.77
C GLY A 88 -4.69 -14.61 1.79
N LYS A 89 -4.47 -15.84 1.32
CA LYS A 89 -4.32 -17.04 2.15
C LYS A 89 -2.88 -17.28 2.63
N SER A 90 -1.88 -16.71 1.96
CA SER A 90 -0.46 -16.88 2.30
C SER A 90 -0.12 -16.17 3.63
N PRO A 91 0.72 -16.79 4.49
CA PRO A 91 1.27 -16.12 5.67
C PRO A 91 2.09 -14.88 5.33
N GLU A 92 2.87 -14.93 4.25
CA GLU A 92 3.68 -13.83 3.74
C GLU A 92 2.80 -12.64 3.35
N PHE A 93 1.68 -12.90 2.68
CA PHE A 93 0.70 -11.86 2.36
C PHE A 93 0.23 -11.13 3.61
N LYS A 94 -0.28 -11.88 4.61
CA LYS A 94 -0.84 -11.27 5.83
C LYS A 94 0.21 -10.45 6.59
N ALA A 95 1.43 -10.98 6.69
CA ALA A 95 2.53 -10.32 7.36
C ALA A 95 2.95 -9.02 6.66
N ASN A 96 2.95 -8.98 5.33
CA ASN A 96 3.37 -7.81 4.57
C ASN A 96 2.23 -6.80 4.34
N PHE A 97 0.97 -7.25 4.24
CA PHE A 97 -0.19 -6.38 4.07
C PHE A 97 -0.28 -5.36 5.20
N VAL A 98 -0.29 -5.79 6.46
CA VAL A 98 -0.41 -4.88 7.61
C VAL A 98 0.82 -3.98 7.70
N LYS A 99 2.03 -4.54 7.53
CA LYS A 99 3.29 -3.77 7.59
C LYS A 99 3.33 -2.68 6.52
N CYS A 100 2.99 -3.02 5.28
CA CYS A 100 3.00 -2.09 4.17
C CYS A 100 1.92 -1.03 4.33
N THR A 101 0.68 -1.43 4.63
CA THR A 101 -0.42 -0.47 4.81
C THR A 101 -0.24 0.43 6.02
N TYR A 102 0.55 0.05 7.03
CA TYR A 102 0.83 0.92 8.18
C TYR A 102 2.01 1.86 7.93
N ASN A 103 2.87 1.55 6.96
CA ASN A 103 3.98 2.37 6.54
C ASN A 103 3.52 3.35 5.44
N LEU A 104 3.74 4.65 5.65
CA LEU A 104 3.24 5.67 4.73
C LEU A 104 3.82 5.51 3.32
N ASP A 105 5.12 5.31 3.20
CA ASP A 105 5.80 5.20 1.91
C ASP A 105 5.36 3.95 1.14
N CYS A 106 5.25 2.80 1.83
CA CYS A 106 4.76 1.58 1.22
C CYS A 106 3.28 1.69 0.82
N SER A 107 2.47 2.37 1.62
CA SER A 107 1.06 2.62 1.28
C SER A 107 0.92 3.52 0.06
N ILE A 108 1.74 4.57 -0.04
CA ILE A 108 1.81 5.44 -1.22
C ILE A 108 2.22 4.63 -2.44
N GLN A 109 3.26 3.80 -2.30
CA GLN A 109 3.71 2.90 -3.36
C GLN A 109 2.59 1.95 -3.80
N CYS A 110 1.85 1.37 -2.85
CA CYS A 110 0.70 0.51 -3.14
C CYS A 110 -0.38 1.22 -3.95
N VAL A 111 -0.75 2.45 -3.58
CA VAL A 111 -1.74 3.23 -4.33
C VAL A 111 -1.23 3.55 -5.74
N ASN A 112 0.02 3.97 -5.89
CA ASN A 112 0.58 4.30 -7.19
C ASN A 112 0.69 3.07 -8.10
N LEU A 113 1.13 1.93 -7.57
CA LEU A 113 1.23 0.66 -8.29
C LEU A 113 -0.13 0.16 -8.77
N GLN A 114 -1.17 0.30 -7.94
CA GLN A 114 -2.52 -0.07 -8.35
C GLN A 114 -3.02 0.87 -9.44
N GLN A 115 -2.86 2.19 -9.26
CA GLN A 115 -3.36 3.17 -10.21
C GLN A 115 -2.64 3.13 -11.56
N SER A 116 -1.34 2.81 -11.59
CA SER A 116 -0.57 2.68 -12.84
C SER A 116 -1.01 1.49 -13.71
N LYS A 117 -1.73 0.52 -13.15
CA LYS A 117 -2.33 -0.58 -13.93
C LYS A 117 -3.57 -0.16 -14.72
N TYR A 118 -4.23 0.93 -14.33
CA TYR A 118 -5.53 1.33 -14.89
C TYR A 118 -5.57 2.79 -15.36
N PRO A 119 -4.55 3.33 -16.05
CA PRO A 119 -4.46 4.76 -16.35
C PRO A 119 -5.63 5.25 -17.20
N ASP A 120 -6.09 4.46 -18.17
CA ASP A 120 -7.18 4.86 -19.08
C ASP A 120 -8.57 4.74 -18.45
N LEU A 121 -8.74 3.83 -17.49
CA LEU A 121 -9.98 3.76 -16.70
C LEU A 121 -10.05 4.94 -15.74
N ILE A 122 -8.93 5.26 -15.07
CA ILE A 122 -8.85 6.40 -14.14
C ILE A 122 -9.18 7.72 -14.86
N LYS A 123 -8.69 7.93 -16.09
CA LYS A 123 -9.04 9.12 -16.88
C LYS A 123 -10.54 9.29 -17.10
N LYS A 124 -11.31 8.21 -17.07
CA LYS A 124 -12.76 8.23 -17.26
C LYS A 124 -13.52 8.46 -15.96
N CYS A 125 -12.91 8.27 -14.80
CA CYS A 125 -13.56 8.45 -13.49
C CYS A 125 -14.18 9.85 -13.31
N LYS A 126 -15.10 9.94 -12.35
CA LYS A 126 -15.70 11.21 -11.95
C LYS A 126 -14.65 12.15 -11.35
N GLY A 127 -14.80 13.45 -11.59
CA GLY A 127 -13.85 14.49 -11.19
C GLY A 127 -13.43 15.39 -12.34
N THR A 128 -13.12 16.64 -12.02
CA THR A 128 -12.64 17.67 -12.94
C THR A 128 -11.12 17.63 -13.10
N THR A 129 -10.41 17.17 -12.07
CA THR A 129 -8.94 17.02 -12.08
C THR A 129 -8.53 15.55 -12.10
N LEU A 130 -7.29 15.26 -12.53
CA LEU A 130 -6.74 13.91 -12.43
C LEU A 130 -6.69 13.42 -10.97
N CYS A 131 -6.46 14.32 -10.01
CA CYS A 131 -6.39 13.95 -8.60
C CYS A 131 -7.75 13.50 -8.05
N GLU A 132 -8.83 14.21 -8.39
CA GLU A 132 -10.19 13.79 -8.02
C GLU A 132 -10.54 12.43 -8.64
N LYS A 133 -10.15 12.22 -9.90
CA LYS A 133 -10.34 10.93 -10.58
C LYS A 133 -9.61 9.79 -9.88
N LYS A 134 -8.38 10.04 -9.44
CA LYS A 134 -7.59 9.11 -8.62
C LYS A 134 -8.25 8.84 -7.27
N LEU A 135 -8.85 9.84 -6.62
CA LEU A 135 -9.62 9.65 -5.38
C LEU A 135 -10.84 8.73 -5.61
N HIS A 136 -11.61 8.96 -6.68
CA HIS A 136 -12.73 8.09 -7.03
C HIS A 136 -12.28 6.65 -7.29
N ALA A 137 -11.17 6.47 -8.01
CA ALA A 137 -10.60 5.14 -8.25
C ALA A 137 -10.08 4.47 -6.97
N LEU A 138 -9.55 5.24 -6.02
CA LEU A 138 -9.11 4.71 -4.72
C LEU A 138 -10.29 4.23 -3.85
N ILE A 139 -11.40 4.96 -3.84
CA ILE A 139 -12.57 4.64 -3.00
C ILE A 139 -13.39 3.50 -3.58
N HIS A 140 -13.68 3.53 -4.89
CA HIS A 140 -14.63 2.61 -5.53
C HIS A 140 -13.96 1.56 -6.42
N GLY A 141 -12.65 1.67 -6.63
CA GLY A 141 -11.94 0.92 -7.66
C GLY A 141 -12.08 1.56 -9.06
N PRO A 142 -11.16 1.25 -9.99
CA PRO A 142 -11.11 1.87 -11.31
C PRO A 142 -12.32 1.53 -12.21
N PHE A 143 -13.05 0.45 -11.91
CA PHE A 143 -14.20 0.01 -12.68
C PHE A 143 -15.53 0.64 -12.21
N ASN A 144 -15.62 1.09 -10.96
CA ASN A 144 -16.84 1.67 -10.37
C ASN A 144 -16.65 3.15 -9.96
N CYS A 145 -15.61 3.80 -10.45
CA CYS A 145 -15.24 5.16 -10.06
C CYS A 145 -16.16 6.29 -10.59
N GLN A 146 -17.35 5.94 -11.11
CA GLN A 146 -18.41 6.91 -11.42
C GLN A 146 -19.34 7.15 -10.23
N GLU A 147 -19.36 6.22 -9.27
CA GLU A 147 -20.19 6.31 -8.08
C GLU A 147 -19.85 7.58 -7.27
N PRO A 148 -20.86 8.20 -6.65
CA PRO A 148 -20.63 9.36 -5.78
C PRO A 148 -19.74 8.96 -4.61
N ILE A 149 -18.83 9.86 -4.22
CA ILE A 149 -18.09 9.74 -2.98
C ILE A 149 -18.92 10.41 -1.88
N ASP A 150 -18.88 9.83 -0.68
CA ASP A 150 -19.48 10.44 0.51
C ASP A 150 -18.92 11.86 0.75
N GLU A 151 -19.82 12.79 1.03
CA GLU A 151 -19.50 14.22 1.08
C GLU A 151 -18.37 14.54 2.07
N ILE A 152 -18.25 13.81 3.18
CA ILE A 152 -17.23 14.03 4.20
C ILE A 152 -15.83 13.75 3.62
N PHE A 153 -15.68 12.72 2.79
CA PHE A 153 -14.40 12.46 2.12
C PHE A 153 -14.05 13.56 1.14
N TYR A 154 -15.02 14.01 0.35
CA TYR A 154 -14.81 15.05 -0.65
C TYR A 154 -14.47 16.41 0.00
N GLN A 155 -15.11 16.75 1.12
CA GLN A 155 -14.78 17.94 1.91
C GLN A 155 -13.35 17.88 2.45
N ARG A 156 -12.92 16.74 3.05
CA ARG A 156 -11.54 16.58 3.55
C ARG A 156 -10.48 16.57 2.45
N PHE A 157 -10.85 16.11 1.25
CA PHE A 157 -9.99 16.15 0.08
C PHE A 157 -9.71 17.58 -0.37
N ASN A 158 -10.76 18.41 -0.47
CA ASN A 158 -10.68 19.78 -1.00
C ASN A 158 -10.28 20.84 0.02
N ASP A 159 -10.59 20.65 1.30
CA ASP A 159 -10.42 21.67 2.33
C ASP A 159 -9.44 21.22 3.42
N THR A 160 -8.25 21.82 3.39
CA THR A 160 -7.19 21.53 4.37
C THR A 160 -7.55 21.98 5.80
N SER A 161 -8.48 22.94 5.95
CA SER A 161 -8.94 23.40 7.27
C SER A 161 -9.79 22.35 8.00
N ARG A 162 -10.32 21.36 7.27
CA ARG A 162 -11.00 20.19 7.86
C ARG A 162 -10.03 19.20 8.51
N CYS A 163 -8.73 19.35 8.26
CA CYS A 163 -7.65 18.58 8.88
C CYS A 163 -6.62 19.52 9.52
N PRO A 164 -6.99 20.33 10.53
CA PRO A 164 -6.04 21.23 11.17
C PRO A 164 -4.96 20.39 11.86
N CYS A 165 -3.69 20.80 11.75
CA CYS A 165 -2.51 20.08 12.25
C CYS A 165 -2.50 19.82 13.79
N GLY A 166 -3.56 20.21 14.52
CA GLY A 166 -3.68 20.14 15.97
C GLY A 166 -4.51 18.99 16.55
N VAL A 167 -5.17 18.14 15.75
CA VAL A 167 -5.95 16.99 16.28
C VAL A 167 -5.24 15.67 16.00
N TYR A 168 -4.00 15.54 16.46
CA TYR A 168 -3.34 14.24 16.62
C TYR A 168 -3.50 13.76 18.07
N SER A 169 -4.74 13.73 18.58
CA SER A 169 -4.99 13.04 19.85
C SER A 169 -4.94 11.54 19.56
N ASN A 170 -4.00 10.86 20.22
CA ASN A 170 -3.96 9.41 20.35
C ASN A 170 -5.19 8.93 21.14
N THR A 171 -6.39 9.07 20.59
CA THR A 171 -7.53 8.33 21.11
C THR A 171 -7.34 6.89 20.67
N LEU A 172 -6.50 6.19 21.43
CA LEU A 172 -6.49 4.74 21.55
C LEU A 172 -7.94 4.35 21.86
N VAL A 173 -8.68 3.96 20.83
CA VAL A 173 -9.89 3.18 21.01
C VAL A 173 -9.41 1.88 21.63
N GLN A 174 -9.45 1.80 22.97
CA GLN A 174 -9.37 0.53 23.66
C GLN A 174 -10.61 -0.25 23.24
N ILE A 175 -10.42 -1.16 22.28
CA ILE A 175 -11.37 -2.22 22.01
C ILE A 175 -11.25 -3.17 23.20
N GLN A 176 -12.25 -3.15 24.08
CA GLN A 176 -12.52 -4.23 25.03
C GLN A 176 -13.07 -5.45 24.30
#